data_AF-A0A2M7SQ33-F1
#
_entry.id   AF-A0A2M7SQ33-F1
#
_cell.length_a   1.000
_cell.length_b   1.000
_cell.length_c   1.000
_cell.angle_alpha   90.00
_cell.angle_beta   90.00
_cell.angle_gamma   90.00
#
_symmetry.space_group_name_H-M   'P 1'
#
loop_
_entity.id
_entity.type
_entity.pdbx_description
1 polymer ?
#
loop_
_entity_poly.entity_id
_entity_poly.type
_entity_poly.pdbx_seq_one_letter_code
_entity_poly.pdbx_strand_id
1 'polypeptide(L)'
;MIISGLRRVGKSTLLAQLAHRLGKDQFHYVNFEDDRFLGFQAEDANDLYQALLELFGERRVFLIDEVQNIAGWEHFVRRFMDMGIKFYITGSNASLL
;
A
#
# COMPACT_ATOMS: atom_id res chain seq x y z
N MET A 1 9.47 -1.92 -2.97
CA MET A 1 9.50 -3.34 -3.41
C MET A 1 8.10 -3.70 -3.86
N ILE A 2 7.94 -4.30 -5.04
CA ILE A 2 6.65 -4.77 -5.52
C ILE A 2 6.70 -6.30 -5.60
N ILE A 3 5.69 -6.95 -5.04
CA ILE A 3 5.49 -8.40 -5.06
C ILE A 3 4.24 -8.66 -5.91
N SER A 4 4.44 -9.05 -7.17
CA SER A 4 3.35 -9.41 -8.09
C SER A 4 3.24 -10.94 -8.25
N GLY A 5 2.04 -11.42 -8.55
CA GLY A 5 1.81 -12.84 -8.84
C GLY A 5 0.36 -13.25 -8.69
N LEU A 6 0.01 -14.46 -9.14
CA LEU A 6 -1.37 -14.98 -9.11
C LEU A 6 -2.03 -14.87 -7.72
N ARG A 7 -3.37 -14.83 -7.68
CA ARG A 7 -4.11 -14.90 -6.41
C ARG A 7 -3.76 -16.18 -5.65
N ARG A 8 -3.77 -16.11 -4.31
CA ARG A 8 -3.54 -17.23 -3.39
C ARG A 8 -2.13 -17.85 -3.39
N VAL A 9 -1.11 -17.14 -3.87
CA VAL A 9 0.30 -17.58 -3.80
C VAL A 9 1.05 -17.11 -2.53
N GLY A 10 0.34 -16.58 -1.54
CA GLY A 10 0.94 -16.17 -0.26
C GLY A 10 1.56 -14.76 -0.21
N LYS A 11 1.18 -13.86 -1.12
CA LYS A 11 1.69 -12.47 -1.17
C LYS A 11 1.40 -11.69 0.11
N SER A 12 0.15 -11.69 0.57
CA SER A 12 -0.25 -11.05 1.83
C SER A 12 0.48 -11.66 3.03
N THR A 13 0.78 -12.96 2.99
CA THR A 13 1.60 -13.63 4.02
C THR A 13 3.02 -13.08 4.06
N LEU A 14 3.65 -12.85 2.89
CA LEU A 14 4.98 -12.24 2.81
C LEU A 14 4.97 -10.80 3.36
N LEU A 15 3.93 -10.03 3.02
CA LEU A 15 3.75 -8.67 3.50
C LEU A 15 3.51 -8.63 5.03
N ALA A 16 2.76 -9.58 5.57
CA ALA A 16 2.56 -9.75 7.01
C ALA A 16 3.85 -10.16 7.75
N GLN A 17 4.68 -11.02 7.15
CA GLN A 17 5.99 -11.36 7.70
C GLN A 17 6.93 -10.15 7.74
N LEU A 18 6.88 -9.30 6.71
CA LEU A 18 7.61 -8.04 6.70
C LEU A 18 7.10 -7.08 7.78
N ALA A 19 5.78 -6.91 7.89
CA ALA A 19 5.15 -6.10 8.94
C ALA A 19 5.62 -6.54 10.34
N HIS A 20 5.66 -7.85 10.59
CA HIS A 20 6.13 -8.41 11.85
C HIS A 20 7.59 -8.04 12.14
N ARG A 21 8.46 -8.06 11.12
CA ARG A 21 9.89 -7.69 11.27
C ARG A 21 10.11 -6.18 11.45
N LEU A 22 9.29 -5.35 10.80
CA LEU A 22 9.39 -3.90 10.92
C LEU A 22 8.95 -3.39 12.29
N GLY A 23 7.93 -4.03 12.89
CA GLY A 23 7.29 -3.56 14.11
C GLY A 23 6.09 -2.65 13.82
N LYS A 24 5.04 -2.78 14.64
CA LYS A 24 3.68 -2.26 14.36
C LYS A 24 3.58 -0.74 14.20
N ASP A 25 4.53 0.02 14.71
CA ASP A 25 4.52 1.49 14.69
C ASP A 25 5.42 2.09 13.62
N GLN A 26 6.04 1.25 12.78
CA GLN A 26 6.96 1.70 11.74
C GLN A 26 6.30 1.90 10.37
N PHE A 27 5.05 1.44 10.18
CA PHE A 27 4.37 1.46 8.89
C PHE A 27 2.88 1.78 8.98
N HIS A 28 2.31 2.33 7.91
CA HIS A 28 0.88 2.28 7.65
C HIS A 28 0.56 1.05 6.79
N TYR A 29 -0.55 0.37 7.08
CA TYR A 29 -1.02 -0.76 6.28
C TYR A 29 -2.37 -0.45 5.66
N VAL A 30 -2.50 -0.73 4.36
CA VAL A 30 -3.72 -0.51 3.59
C VAL A 30 -3.97 -1.73 2.70
N ASN A 31 -5.19 -2.24 2.70
CA ASN A 31 -5.63 -3.27 1.77
C ASN A 31 -6.73 -2.70 0.86
N PHE A 32 -6.46 -2.59 -0.44
CA PHE A 32 -7.39 -2.04 -1.41
C PHE A 32 -8.42 -3.06 -1.94
N GLU A 33 -8.48 -4.26 -1.37
CA GLU A 33 -9.61 -5.19 -1.55
C GLU A 33 -10.78 -4.88 -0.59
N ASP A 34 -10.56 -4.05 0.43
CA ASP A 34 -11.61 -3.68 1.38
C ASP A 34 -12.69 -2.79 0.73
N ASP A 35 -13.96 -3.16 0.89
CA ASP A 35 -15.11 -2.46 0.29
C ASP A 35 -15.19 -0.96 0.66
N ARG A 36 -14.52 -0.54 1.75
CA ARG A 36 -14.43 0.90 2.11
C ARG A 36 -13.66 1.73 1.09
N PHE A 37 -12.85 1.09 0.23
CA PHE A 37 -12.16 1.73 -0.88
C PHE A 37 -12.92 1.67 -2.20
N LEU A 38 -14.20 1.24 -2.21
CA LEU A 38 -15.03 1.33 -3.40
C LEU A 38 -15.12 2.78 -3.89
N GLY A 39 -14.70 3.01 -5.13
CA GLY A 39 -14.66 4.33 -5.74
C GLY A 39 -13.42 5.17 -5.42
N PHE A 40 -12.49 4.66 -4.61
CA PHE A 40 -11.24 5.35 -4.29
C PHE A 40 -10.40 5.59 -5.54
N GLN A 41 -9.95 6.83 -5.73
CA GLN A 41 -9.10 7.27 -6.84
C GLN A 41 -7.69 7.59 -6.35
N ALA A 42 -6.74 7.72 -7.29
CA ALA A 42 -5.35 8.04 -6.95
C ALA A 42 -5.21 9.41 -6.25
N GLU A 43 -6.11 10.35 -6.56
CA GLU A 43 -6.17 11.68 -5.96
C GLU A 43 -6.52 11.63 -4.46
N ASP A 44 -7.36 10.67 -4.05
CA ASP A 44 -7.81 10.48 -2.66
C ASP A 44 -6.67 10.00 -1.74
N ALA A 45 -5.57 9.52 -2.31
CA ALA A 45 -4.41 9.04 -1.57
C ALA A 45 -3.79 10.12 -0.68
N ASN A 46 -3.93 11.40 -1.04
CA ASN A 46 -3.46 12.50 -0.19
C ASN A 46 -4.27 12.60 1.10
N ASP A 47 -5.59 12.52 0.99
CA ASP A 47 -6.49 12.65 2.13
C ASP A 47 -6.38 11.42 3.05
N LEU A 48 -6.23 10.23 2.46
CA LEU A 48 -5.89 9.02 3.21
C LEU A 48 -4.59 9.19 4.00
N TYR A 49 -3.54 9.75 3.39
CA TYR A 49 -2.27 9.97 4.07
C TYR A 49 -2.41 10.96 5.23
N GLN A 50 -3.13 12.07 5.05
CA GLN A 50 -3.38 13.03 6.14
C GLN A 50 -4.14 12.38 7.30
N ALA A 51 -5.21 11.64 7.01
CA ALA A 51 -5.97 10.93 8.04
C ALA A 51 -5.09 9.92 8.82
N LEU A 52 -4.19 9.22 8.13
CA LEU A 52 -3.27 8.28 8.75
C LEU A 52 -2.22 9.00 9.63
N LEU A 53 -1.73 10.16 9.20
CA LEU A 53 -0.81 10.99 10.00
C LEU A 53 -1.47 11.50 11.28
N GLU A 54 -2.72 11.99 11.19
CA GLU A 54 -3.46 12.51 12.34
C GLU A 54 -3.75 11.42 13.38
N LEU A 55 -4.14 10.22 12.92
CA LEU A 55 -4.54 9.13 13.80
C LEU A 55 -3.34 8.35 14.39
N PHE A 56 -2.26 8.20 13.62
CA PHE A 56 -1.18 7.25 13.94
C PHE A 56 0.22 7.86 13.93
N GLY A 57 0.35 9.16 13.66
CA GLY A 57 1.62 9.88 13.55
C GLY A 57 2.38 9.60 12.25
N GLU A 58 3.55 10.24 12.12
CA GLU A 58 4.44 10.04 10.96
C GLU A 58 5.00 8.61 10.93
N ARG A 59 4.71 7.89 9.85
CA ARG A 59 5.37 6.62 9.52
C ARG A 59 5.94 6.69 8.11
N ARG A 60 7.22 6.31 7.96
CA ARG A 60 7.95 6.41 6.69
C ARG A 60 7.83 5.16 5.81
N VAL A 61 6.99 4.21 6.20
CA VAL A 61 6.76 2.98 5.45
C VAL A 61 5.27 2.77 5.21
N PHE A 62 4.92 2.41 3.99
CA PHE A 62 3.60 1.92 3.60
C PHE A 62 3.70 0.46 3.19
N LEU A 63 2.80 -0.35 3.73
CA LEU A 63 2.55 -1.72 3.33
C LEU A 63 1.19 -1.74 2.63
N ILE A 64 1.15 -1.94 1.32
CA ILE A 64 -0.07 -1.90 0.52
C ILE A 64 -0.36 -3.29 -0.04
N ASP A 65 -1.60 -3.75 0.14
CA ASP A 65 -2.12 -4.96 -0.49
C ASP A 65 -3.10 -4.66 -1.62
N GLU A 66 -3.08 -5.51 -2.65
CA GLU A 66 -3.93 -5.48 -3.84
C GLU A 66 -4.00 -4.10 -4.54
N VAL A 67 -2.85 -3.43 -4.69
CA VAL A 67 -2.76 -2.05 -5.21
C VAL A 67 -3.42 -1.83 -6.57
N GLN A 68 -3.43 -2.87 -7.42
CA GLN A 68 -3.98 -2.77 -8.77
C GLN A 68 -5.50 -2.56 -8.80
N ASN A 69 -6.18 -2.67 -7.65
CA ASN A 69 -7.59 -2.30 -7.53
C ASN A 69 -7.80 -0.78 -7.66
N ILE A 70 -6.74 0.03 -7.46
CA ILE A 70 -6.80 1.48 -7.64
C ILE A 70 -6.19 1.84 -8.99
N ALA A 71 -6.97 2.44 -9.88
CA ALA A 71 -6.46 2.92 -11.16
C ALA A 71 -5.51 4.11 -10.96
N GLY A 72 -4.40 4.12 -11.71
CA GLY A 72 -3.40 5.19 -11.62
C GLY A 72 -2.63 5.24 -10.30
N TRP A 73 -2.59 4.13 -9.55
CA TRP A 73 -1.95 4.04 -8.24
C TRP A 73 -0.46 4.43 -8.28
N GLU A 74 0.21 4.20 -9.41
CA GLU A 74 1.61 4.52 -9.64
C GLU A 74 1.88 6.00 -9.41
N HIS A 75 0.92 6.88 -9.74
CA HIS A 75 1.08 8.32 -9.59
C HIS A 75 1.21 8.73 -8.12
N PHE A 76 0.35 8.22 -7.24
CA PHE A 76 0.44 8.56 -5.83
C PHE A 76 1.61 7.87 -5.14
N VAL A 77 1.92 6.62 -5.49
CA VAL A 77 3.07 5.90 -4.94
C VAL A 77 4.36 6.63 -5.30
N ARG A 78 4.53 7.03 -6.57
CA ARG A 78 5.71 7.78 -7.00
C ARG A 78 5.83 9.12 -6.28
N ARG A 79 4.74 9.89 -6.20
CA ARG A 79 4.71 11.17 -5.48
C ARG A 79 5.16 11.03 -4.03
N PHE A 80 4.67 10.01 -3.33
CA PHE A 80 5.05 9.76 -1.93
C PHE A 80 6.47 9.21 -1.78
N MET A 81 6.95 8.40 -2.73
CA MET A 81 8.34 7.98 -2.77
C MET A 81 9.31 9.16 -2.93
N ASP A 82 8.96 10.14 -3.77
CA ASP A 82 9.75 11.36 -3.94
C ASP A 82 9.80 12.20 -2.65
N MET A 83 8.82 12.04 -1.75
CA MET A 83 8.81 12.62 -0.39
C MET A 83 9.60 11.79 0.64
N GLY A 84 10.24 10.69 0.23
CA GLY A 84 11.04 9.83 1.10
C GLY A 84 10.27 8.70 1.80
N ILE A 85 9.02 8.46 1.41
CA ILE A 85 8.19 7.37 1.94
C ILE A 85 8.53 6.05 1.22
N LYS A 86 8.76 4.98 1.97
CA LYS A 86 9.05 3.65 1.41
C LYS A 86 7.77 2.84 1.23
N PHE A 87 7.61 2.20 0.07
CA PHE A 87 6.48 1.32 -0.21
C PHE A 87 6.89 -0.14 -0.38
N TYR A 88 6.12 -1.03 0.26
CA TYR A 88 6.08 -2.46 -0.02
C TYR A 88 4.68 -2.80 -0.47
N ILE A 89 4.57 -3.30 -1.69
CA ILE A 89 3.29 -3.40 -2.38
C ILE A 89 3.09 -4.83 -2.87
N THR A 90 1.89 -5.36 -2.70
CA THR A 90 1.45 -6.60 -3.35
C THR A 90 0.37 -6.31 -4.39
N GLY A 91 0.34 -7.12 -5.44
CA GLY A 91 -0.73 -7.07 -6.42
C GLY A 91 -0.95 -8.37 -7.18
N SER A 92 -2.21 -8.74 -7.42
CA SER A 92 -2.56 -10.06 -7.93
C SER A 92 -2.67 -10.23 -9.44
N ASN A 93 -2.24 -9.23 -10.22
CA ASN A 93 -2.33 -9.25 -11.68
C ASN A 93 -0.95 -9.27 -12.36
N ALA A 94 -0.80 -10.12 -13.38
CA ALA A 94 0.44 -10.28 -14.14
C ALA A 94 0.75 -9.09 -15.07
N SER A 95 -0.11 -8.07 -15.12
CA SER A 95 0.10 -6.84 -15.89
C SER A 95 0.92 -5.77 -15.16
N LEU A 96 1.50 -6.11 -14.00
CA LEU A 96 2.50 -5.27 -13.30
C LEU A 96 3.91 -5.34 -13.98
N LEU A 97 3.96 -5.80 -15.23
CA LEU A 97 5.16 -5.85 -16.08
C LEU A 97 5.24 -4.61 -16.97
#